data_AF-A0A6L7Z749-F1
#
_entry.id   AF-A0A6L7Z749-F1
#
_cell.length_a   1.000
_cell.length_b   1.000
_cell.length_c   1.000
_cell.angle_alpha   90.00
_cell.angle_beta   90.00
_cell.angle_gamma   90.00
#
_symmetry.space_group_name_H-M   'P 1'
#
loop_
_entity.id
_entity.type
_entity.pdbx_description
1 polymer ?
#
loop_
_entity_poly.entity_id
_entity_poly.type
_entity_poly.pdbx_seq_one_letter_code
_entity_poly.pdbx_strand_id
1 'polypeptide(L)'
;MNWRRRLEDSFVRDTYPAFGAISVDDEGRIWVGGYPKLTDEMRRWTVLEPDGTPVGAFSLPVYRPAWLEDTETVTDQPHELLDAAHGRIAVLRRDELFVESVEVYEVVVGG
;
A
#
# COMPACT_ATOMS: atom_id res chain seq x y z
N MET A 1 -25.84 -7.69 -12.62
CA MET A 1 -24.59 -7.96 -13.37
C MET A 1 -23.55 -8.43 -12.37
N ASN A 2 -23.05 -9.66 -12.50
CA ASN A 2 -22.37 -10.39 -11.40
C ASN A 2 -20.87 -10.04 -11.36
N TRP A 3 -20.52 -8.95 -10.68
CA TRP A 3 -19.18 -8.36 -10.64
C TRP A 3 -18.12 -9.30 -10.04
N ARG A 4 -18.51 -10.21 -9.13
CA ARG A 4 -17.63 -11.24 -8.55
C ARG A 4 -16.92 -12.07 -9.61
N ARG A 5 -17.63 -12.49 -10.66
CA ARG A 5 -17.09 -13.32 -11.74
C ARG A 5 -16.10 -12.58 -12.65
N ARG A 6 -16.22 -11.24 -12.75
CA ARG A 6 -15.29 -10.42 -13.54
C ARG A 6 -14.00 -10.10 -12.79
N LEU A 7 -14.03 -10.06 -11.46
CA LEU A 7 -12.82 -9.91 -10.64
C LEU A 7 -12.04 -11.23 -10.56
N GLU A 8 -12.74 -12.38 -10.53
CA GLU A 8 -12.11 -13.70 -10.65
C GLU A 8 -11.36 -13.87 -11.99
N ASP A 9 -11.86 -13.29 -13.08
CA ASP A 9 -11.20 -13.28 -14.40
C ASP A 9 -10.16 -12.14 -14.58
N SER A 10 -10.02 -11.24 -13.61
CA SER A 10 -9.16 -10.05 -13.67
C SER A 10 -7.88 -10.24 -12.87
N PHE A 11 -6.86 -10.85 -13.48
CA PHE A 11 -5.43 -10.67 -13.14
C PHE A 11 -5.05 -10.61 -11.64
N VAL A 12 -5.76 -11.34 -10.77
CA VAL A 12 -5.23 -11.62 -9.43
C VAL A 12 -4.04 -12.51 -9.66
N ARG A 13 -2.84 -11.94 -9.66
CA ARG A 13 -1.60 -12.71 -9.85
C ARG A 13 -1.55 -13.75 -8.74
N ASP A 14 -1.74 -15.01 -9.13
CA ASP A 14 -1.66 -16.18 -8.24
C ASP A 14 -0.22 -16.49 -7.81
N THR A 15 0.73 -15.62 -8.16
CA THR A 15 2.15 -15.71 -7.79
C THR A 15 2.39 -14.85 -6.57
N TYR A 16 2.39 -15.48 -5.40
CA TYR A 16 2.87 -14.86 -4.16
C TYR A 16 4.39 -15.06 -4.03
N PRO A 17 5.13 -14.02 -3.60
CA PRO A 17 4.66 -12.68 -3.22
C PRO A 17 4.37 -11.77 -4.42
N ALA A 18 3.21 -11.13 -4.43
CA ALA A 18 2.91 -10.03 -5.33
C ALA A 18 3.23 -8.71 -4.61
N PHE A 19 4.16 -7.92 -5.15
CA PHE A 19 4.48 -6.59 -4.64
C PHE A 19 3.50 -5.56 -5.21
N GLY A 20 2.87 -4.77 -4.35
CA GLY A 20 1.93 -3.73 -4.76
C GLY A 20 2.54 -2.33 -4.82
N ALA A 21 3.65 -2.11 -4.11
CA ALA A 21 4.39 -0.84 -4.11
C ALA A 21 5.83 -1.08 -3.67
N ILE A 22 6.71 -0.23 -4.16
CA ILE A 22 8.11 -0.17 -3.78
C ILE A 22 8.51 1.31 -3.65
N SER A 23 9.28 1.63 -2.62
CA SER A 23 9.92 2.94 -2.45
C SER A 23 11.35 2.73 -1.96
N VAL A 24 12.22 3.71 -2.21
CA VAL A 24 13.61 3.72 -1.73
C VAL A 24 13.84 5.03 -1.02
N ASP A 25 14.31 4.99 0.22
CA ASP A 25 14.63 6.20 0.98
C ASP A 25 16.05 6.72 0.65
N ASP A 26 16.39 7.87 1.24
CA ASP A 26 17.68 8.56 1.11
C ASP A 26 18.85 7.84 1.79
N GLU A 27 18.58 6.85 2.66
CA GLU A 27 19.57 5.93 3.22
C GLU A 27 19.79 4.69 2.33
N GLY A 28 18.99 4.54 1.26
CA GLY A 28 19.04 3.42 0.33
C GLY A 28 18.23 2.20 0.78
N ARG A 29 17.46 2.30 1.86
CA ARG A 29 16.60 1.19 2.30
C ARG A 29 15.43 1.03 1.35
N ILE A 30 15.02 -0.22 1.16
CA ILE A 30 13.97 -0.61 0.22
C ILE A 30 12.70 -0.91 1.02
N TRP A 31 11.65 -0.15 0.74
CA TRP A 31 10.33 -0.26 1.36
C TRP A 31 9.39 -1.01 0.42
N VAL A 32 8.95 -2.19 0.82
CA VAL A 32 8.15 -3.08 -0.02
C VAL A 32 6.78 -3.28 0.59
N GLY A 33 5.74 -2.75 -0.07
CA GLY A 33 4.35 -2.96 0.31
C GLY A 33 3.76 -4.14 -0.44
N GLY A 34 3.31 -5.17 0.26
CA GLY A 34 2.65 -6.33 -0.35
C GLY A 34 1.38 -5.93 -1.11
N TYR A 35 0.99 -6.70 -2.11
CA TYR A 35 -0.31 -6.55 -2.78
C TYR A 35 -1.39 -7.18 -1.89
N PRO A 36 -2.37 -6.41 -1.38
CA PRO A 36 -3.40 -6.95 -0.51
C PRO A 36 -4.42 -7.77 -1.30
N LYS A 37 -4.90 -8.88 -0.72
CA LYS A 37 -6.08 -9.62 -1.23
C LYS A 37 -7.34 -8.79 -1.05
N LEU A 38 -8.41 -9.17 -1.75
CA LEU A 38 -9.73 -8.54 -1.58
C LEU A 38 -10.27 -8.62 -0.15
N THR A 39 -9.85 -9.63 0.62
CA THR A 39 -10.27 -9.84 2.01
C THR A 39 -9.33 -9.20 3.04
N ASP A 40 -8.18 -8.68 2.61
CA ASP A 40 -7.20 -8.15 3.56
C ASP A 40 -7.62 -6.75 4.01
N GLU A 41 -7.66 -6.54 5.32
CA GLU A 41 -7.88 -5.22 5.93
C GLU A 41 -6.55 -4.47 6.13
N MET A 42 -5.45 -5.22 6.22
CA MET A 42 -4.12 -4.69 6.51
C MET A 42 -3.12 -5.11 5.42
N ARG A 43 -2.35 -4.14 4.96
CA ARG A 43 -1.23 -4.30 4.03
C ARG A 43 0.08 -4.34 4.78
N ARG A 44 0.82 -5.45 4.66
CA ARG A 44 2.16 -5.57 5.23
C ARG A 44 3.18 -4.80 4.39
N TRP A 45 4.02 -4.03 5.07
CA TRP A 45 5.20 -3.37 4.57
C TRP A 45 6.45 -4.01 5.19
N THR A 46 7.44 -4.28 4.36
CA THR A 46 8.74 -4.80 4.79
C THR A 46 9.82 -3.81 4.39
N VAL A 47 10.75 -3.53 5.31
CA VAL A 47 11.91 -2.67 5.06
C VAL A 47 13.14 -3.53 4.98
N LEU A 48 13.93 -3.32 3.92
CA LEU A 48 15.16 -4.04 3.65
C LEU A 48 16.32 -3.05 3.59
N GLU A 49 17.48 -3.46 4.05
CA GLU A 49 18.75 -2.81 3.75
C GLU A 49 19.06 -2.90 2.23
N PRO A 50 19.97 -2.08 1.69
CA PRO A 50 20.36 -2.13 0.28
C PRO A 50 20.84 -3.51 -0.19
N ASP A 51 21.38 -4.32 0.72
CA ASP A 51 21.84 -5.70 0.44
C ASP A 51 20.71 -6.75 0.48
N GLY A 52 19.48 -6.33 0.78
CA GLY A 52 18.30 -7.18 0.90
C GLY A 52 18.06 -7.73 2.31
N THR A 53 18.91 -7.42 3.29
CA THR A 53 18.72 -7.86 4.68
C THR A 53 17.47 -7.20 5.28
N PRO A 54 16.54 -7.96 5.87
CA PRO A 54 15.34 -7.37 6.47
C PRO A 54 15.66 -6.58 7.74
N VAL A 55 15.22 -5.32 7.77
CA VAL A 55 15.29 -4.41 8.93
C VAL A 55 14.08 -4.61 9.84
N GLY A 56 12.90 -4.75 9.24
CA GLY A 56 11.66 -4.89 9.98
C GLY A 56 10.43 -4.87 9.08
N ALA A 57 9.26 -4.89 9.72
CA ALA A 57 7.98 -4.84 9.03
C ALA A 57 6.91 -4.17 9.89
N PHE A 58 5.93 -3.57 9.24
CA PHE A 58 4.74 -3.00 9.87
C PHE A 58 3.54 -3.21 8.95
N SER A 59 2.35 -2.91 9.45
CA SER A 59 1.12 -3.07 8.68
C SER A 59 0.35 -1.75 8.65
N LEU A 60 -0.11 -1.37 7.47
CA LEU A 60 -0.99 -0.22 7.27
C LEU A 60 -2.38 -0.71 6.88
N PRO A 61 -3.47 0.02 7.20
CA PRO A 61 -4.77 -0.26 6.63
C PRO A 61 -4.70 -0.29 5.09
N VAL A 62 -5.38 -1.26 4.47
CA VAL A 62 -5.51 -1.32 3.01
C VAL A 62 -6.36 -0.16 2.56
N TYR A 63 -5.80 0.71 1.75
CA TYR A 63 -6.57 1.74 1.09
C TYR A 63 -7.36 1.15 -0.09
N ARG A 64 -8.68 1.14 0.02
CA ARG A 64 -9.59 0.74 -1.06
C ARG A 64 -10.36 1.98 -1.51
N PRO A 65 -10.18 2.44 -2.76
CA PRO A 65 -11.03 3.48 -3.29
C PRO A 65 -12.50 3.03 -3.33
N ALA A 66 -13.43 3.91 -2.94
CA ALA A 66 -14.86 3.61 -2.91
C ALA A 66 -15.45 3.20 -4.28
N TRP A 67 -14.80 3.53 -5.40
CA TRP A 67 -15.24 3.13 -6.74
C TRP A 67 -15.06 1.63 -7.07
N LEU A 68 -14.44 0.85 -6.17
CA LEU A 68 -14.57 -0.62 -6.18
C LEU A 68 -16.01 -1.07 -5.86
N GLU A 69 -16.86 -0.17 -5.34
CA GLU A 69 -18.25 -0.44 -4.98
C GLU A 69 -19.27 0.12 -5.98
N ASP A 70 -18.96 1.17 -6.75
CA ASP A 70 -19.85 1.69 -7.81
C ASP A 70 -19.07 2.45 -8.90
N THR A 71 -19.38 2.17 -10.17
CA THR A 71 -18.57 2.58 -11.33
C THR A 71 -19.30 3.56 -12.23
N GLU A 72 -19.52 4.81 -11.83
CA GLU A 72 -19.85 5.88 -12.77
C GLU A 72 -19.19 7.20 -12.35
N THR A 73 -18.21 7.63 -13.17
CA THR A 73 -17.42 8.87 -13.10
C THR A 73 -16.45 9.00 -11.91
N VAL A 74 -15.40 9.81 -12.07
CA VAL A 74 -14.69 10.62 -11.05
C VAL A 74 -13.21 10.72 -11.42
N THR A 75 -12.80 11.90 -11.88
CA THR A 75 -11.40 12.33 -12.14
C THR A 75 -10.70 12.83 -10.88
N ASP A 76 -11.33 12.71 -9.71
CA ASP A 76 -10.87 13.22 -8.41
C ASP A 76 -10.83 12.06 -7.40
N GLN A 77 -10.11 10.99 -7.77
CA GLN A 77 -10.19 9.74 -7.05
C GLN A 77 -9.45 9.79 -5.71
N PRO A 78 -9.96 9.03 -4.72
CA PRO A 78 -9.20 8.68 -3.54
C PRO A 78 -7.84 8.12 -3.99
N HIS A 79 -6.74 8.73 -3.56
CA HIS A 79 -5.38 8.30 -3.86
C HIS A 79 -4.55 8.16 -2.58
N GLU A 80 -3.67 7.16 -2.59
CA GLU A 80 -2.60 6.97 -1.62
C GLU A 80 -1.28 7.34 -2.30
N LEU A 81 -0.61 8.37 -1.80
CA LEU A 81 0.77 8.71 -2.19
C LEU A 81 1.70 8.37 -1.04
N LEU A 82 2.86 7.83 -1.41
CA LEU A 82 3.85 7.30 -0.49
C LEU A 82 5.19 7.91 -0.82
N ASP A 83 5.87 8.41 0.21
CA ASP A 83 7.24 8.88 0.10
C ASP A 83 8.05 8.37 1.29
N ALA A 84 9.32 8.05 1.08
CA ALA A 84 10.17 7.48 2.11
C ALA A 84 11.47 8.30 2.24
N ALA A 85 11.79 8.69 3.47
CA ALA A 85 13.00 9.46 3.79
C ALA A 85 13.35 9.30 5.27
N HIS A 86 14.64 9.37 5.59
CA HIS A 86 15.20 9.30 6.94
C HIS A 86 14.68 8.10 7.75
N GLY A 87 14.60 6.92 7.11
CA GLY A 87 14.08 5.70 7.74
C GLY A 87 12.58 5.74 8.07
N ARG A 88 11.82 6.64 7.45
CA ARG A 88 10.37 6.79 7.63
C ARG A 88 9.63 6.72 6.31
N ILE A 89 8.35 6.40 6.39
CA ILE A 89 7.41 6.53 5.27
C ILE A 89 6.31 7.52 5.64
N ALA A 90 6.06 8.48 4.76
CA ALA A 90 4.91 9.35 4.79
C ALA A 90 3.85 8.81 3.84
N VAL A 91 2.61 8.76 4.33
CA VAL A 91 1.44 8.32 3.58
C VAL A 91 0.49 9.50 3.51
N LEU A 92 0.31 10.06 2.32
CA LEU A 92 -0.76 11.01 2.04
C LEU A 92 -1.98 10.22 1.57
N ARG A 93 -3.10 10.41 2.26
CA ARG A 93 -4.39 9.81 1.89
C ARG A 93 -5.41 10.91 1.73
N ARG A 94 -6.31 10.72 0.77
CA ARG A 94 -7.55 11.47 0.67
C ARG A 94 -8.72 10.52 0.90
N ASP A 95 -9.60 10.80 1.85
CA ASP A 95 -10.74 9.91 2.12
C ASP A 95 -11.94 10.19 1.19
N GLU A 96 -13.04 9.46 1.41
CA GLU A 96 -14.29 9.62 0.67
C GLU A 96 -14.98 10.99 0.89
N LEU A 97 -14.61 11.70 1.96
CA LEU A 97 -15.07 13.04 2.27
C LEU A 97 -14.13 14.12 1.71
N PHE A 98 -13.17 13.72 0.87
CA PHE A 98 -12.12 14.56 0.29
C PHE A 98 -11.19 15.19 1.34
N VAL A 99 -11.13 14.63 2.55
CA VAL A 99 -10.22 15.08 3.59
C VAL A 99 -8.85 14.47 3.34
N GLU A 100 -7.83 15.33 3.31
CA GLU A 100 -6.43 14.91 3.20
C GLU A 100 -5.83 14.69 4.58
N SER A 101 -5.20 13.53 4.78
CA SER A 101 -4.42 13.21 5.96
C SER A 101 -3.01 12.79 5.57
N VAL A 102 -2.04 13.19 6.41
CA VAL A 102 -0.66 12.71 6.33
C VAL A 102 -0.37 11.90 7.58
N GLU A 103 0.03 10.66 7.37
CA GLU A 103 0.46 9.74 8.42
C GLU A 103 1.94 9.40 8.22
N VAL A 104 2.73 9.46 9.29
CA VAL A 104 4.17 9.16 9.22
C VAL A 104 4.47 7.93 10.08
N TYR A 105 5.13 6.96 9.49
CA TYR A 105 5.49 5.69 10.12
C TYR A 105 7.00 5.52 10.15
N GLU A 106 7.50 4.96 11.25
CA GLU A 106 8.91 4.64 11.46
C GLU A 106 9.01 3.16 11.86
N VAL A 107 10.01 2.45 11.34
CA VAL A 107 10.31 1.09 11.78
C VAL A 107 11.22 1.16 12.99
N VAL A 108 10.67 0.82 14.15
CA VAL A 108 11.45 0.71 15.39
C VAL A 108 12.09 -0.68 15.43
N VAL A 109 13.41 -0.74 15.26
CA VAL A 109 14.18 -1.97 15.48
C VAL A 109 14.23 -2.21 16.99
N GLY A 110 13.57 -3.27 17.46
CA GLY A 110 13.72 -3.72 18.83
C GLY A 110 15.15 -4.22 19.04
N GLY A 111 15.90 -3.54 19.91
CA GLY A 111 17.23 -3.96 20.35
C GLY A 111 17.22 -5.15 21.30
#